data_AF-A0A4U8W5G6-F1
#
_entry.id   AF-A0A4U8W5G6-F1
#
_cell.length_a   1.000
_cell.length_b   1.000
_cell.length_c   1.000
_cell.angle_alpha   90.00
_cell.angle_beta   90.00
_cell.angle_gamma   90.00
#
_symmetry.space_group_name_H-M   'P 1'
#
loop_
_entity.id
_entity.type
_entity.pdbx_description
1 polymer ?
#
loop_
_entity_poly.entity_id
_entity_poly.type
_entity_poly.pdbx_seq_one_letter_code
_entity_poly.pdbx_strand_id
1 'polypeptide(L)'
;MSVWEVLWLMLVSFAFIAYLLLLFFIIGDLFRDRETSGWVKAVWIVFLFVLPLLTSLVYLIVRGKGMAERQATAVREAQTAQQEYIRETAGTSPAAQIADARKLLEDGTISQTEFDRLKAKALS
;
A
#
# COMPACT_ATOMS: atom_id res chain seq x y z
N MET A 1 -5.01 42.54 21.81
CA MET A 1 -4.58 41.14 21.92
C MET A 1 -3.07 41.12 22.04
N SER A 2 -2.54 40.50 23.09
CA SER A 2 -1.09 40.33 23.26
C SER A 2 -0.54 39.28 22.28
N VAL A 3 0.75 39.33 21.95
CA VAL A 3 1.40 38.31 21.08
C VAL A 3 1.22 36.91 21.65
N TRP A 4 1.27 36.77 22.98
CA TRP A 4 1.05 35.51 23.66
C TRP A 4 -0.38 34.96 23.49
N GLU A 5 -1.40 35.82 23.57
CA GLU A 5 -2.78 35.45 23.28
C GLU A 5 -2.96 34.98 21.83
N VAL A 6 -2.31 35.64 20.87
CA VAL A 6 -2.40 35.27 19.45
C VAL A 6 -1.74 33.91 19.20
N LEU A 7 -0.56 33.66 19.79
CA LEU A 7 0.12 32.36 19.71
C LEU A 7 -0.70 31.25 20.35
N TRP A 8 -1.28 31.51 21.53
CA TRP A 8 -2.15 30.56 22.21
C TRP A 8 -3.41 30.25 21.39
N LEU A 9 -4.06 31.28 20.84
CA LEU A 9 -5.22 31.12 19.97
C LEU A 9 -4.88 30.32 18.71
N MET A 10 -3.72 30.58 18.08
CA MET A 10 -3.26 29.82 16.93
C MET A 10 -3.04 28.35 17.27
N LEU A 11 -2.38 28.06 18.39
CA LEU A 11 -2.14 26.70 18.86
C LEU A 11 -3.46 25.96 19.15
N VAL A 12 -4.37 26.58 19.90
CA VAL A 12 -5.68 26.00 20.24
C VAL A 12 -6.52 25.80 18.98
N SER A 13 -6.52 26.76 18.05
CA SER A 13 -7.25 26.64 16.78
C SER A 13 -6.68 25.54 15.90
N PHE A 14 -5.35 25.44 15.79
CA PHE A 14 -4.69 24.35 15.09
C PHE A 14 -5.04 22.99 15.70
N ALA A 15 -4.94 22.85 17.03
CA ALA A 15 -5.30 21.63 17.74
C ALA A 15 -6.78 21.27 17.55
N PHE A 16 -7.66 22.26 17.55
CA PHE A 16 -9.09 22.09 17.31
C PHE A 16 -9.37 21.60 15.87
N ILE A 17 -8.74 22.21 14.86
CA ILE A 17 -8.88 21.78 13.47
C ILE A 17 -8.33 20.36 13.31
N ALA A 18 -7.14 20.07 13.84
CA ALA A 18 -6.55 18.73 13.80
C ALA A 18 -7.46 17.69 14.47
N TYR A 19 -8.09 18.06 15.58
CA TYR A 19 -9.08 17.24 16.26
C TYR A 19 -10.32 16.98 15.39
N LEU A 20 -10.88 18.00 14.73
CA LEU A 20 -12.02 17.81 13.82
C LEU A 20 -11.65 16.90 12.64
N LEU A 21 -10.47 17.09 12.04
CA LEU A 21 -9.97 16.23 10.98
C LEU A 21 -9.84 14.78 11.44
N LEU A 22 -9.28 14.56 12.64
CA LEU A 22 -9.17 13.24 13.25
C LEU A 22 -10.54 12.60 13.48
N LEU A 23 -11.51 13.37 13.98
CA LEU A 23 -12.86 12.91 14.22
C LEU A 23 -13.55 12.47 12.92
N PHE A 24 -13.50 13.30 11.87
CA PHE A 24 -14.04 12.93 10.56
C PHE A 24 -13.35 11.70 9.96
N PHE A 25 -12.03 11.59 10.14
CA PHE A 25 -11.27 10.45 9.68
C PHE A 25 -11.70 9.14 10.38
N ILE A 26 -11.83 9.16 11.71
CA ILE A 26 -12.29 8.01 12.50
C ILE A 26 -13.71 7.63 12.11
N ILE A 27 -14.61 8.60 11.99
CA ILE A 27 -15.99 8.36 11.57
C ILE A 27 -16.02 7.72 10.18
N GLY A 28 -15.29 8.28 9.22
CA GLY A 28 -15.19 7.75 7.87
C GLY A 28 -14.65 6.31 7.82
N ASP A 29 -13.59 6.03 8.57
CA ASP A 29 -13.02 4.67 8.68
C ASP A 29 -14.03 3.69 9.30
N LEU A 30 -14.71 4.09 10.37
CA LEU A 30 -15.73 3.28 11.06
C LEU A 30 -16.90 2.92 10.12
N PHE A 31 -17.32 3.86 9.26
CA PHE A 31 -18.38 3.59 8.27
C PHE A 31 -17.87 2.77 7.09
N ARG A 32 -16.62 2.91 6.67
CA ARG A 32 -16.01 2.17 5.55
C ARG A 32 -15.82 0.69 5.87
N ASP A 33 -15.58 0.35 7.13
CA ASP A 33 -15.52 -1.02 7.61
C ASP A 33 -16.90 -1.69 7.52
N ARG A 34 -17.04 -2.66 6.60
CA ARG A 34 -18.29 -3.39 6.35
C ARG A 34 -18.48 -4.60 7.26
N GLU A 35 -17.43 -5.05 7.93
CA GLU A 35 -17.48 -6.23 8.80
C GLU A 35 -17.97 -5.86 10.21
N THR A 36 -17.82 -4.59 10.58
CA THR A 36 -18.26 -4.08 11.88
C THR A 36 -19.77 -3.90 11.96
N SER A 37 -20.38 -4.49 12.98
CA SER A 37 -21.82 -4.35 13.24
C SER A 37 -22.22 -2.90 13.57
N GLY A 38 -23.43 -2.51 13.16
CA GLY A 38 -23.94 -1.15 13.37
C GLY A 38 -24.00 -0.72 14.84
N TRP A 39 -24.26 -1.67 15.76
CA TRP A 39 -24.25 -1.40 17.20
C TRP A 39 -22.87 -1.01 17.72
N VAL A 40 -21.81 -1.68 17.26
CA VAL A 40 -20.44 -1.32 17.63
C VAL A 40 -20.10 0.07 17.11
N LYS A 41 -20.55 0.43 15.90
CA LYS A 41 -20.39 1.79 15.36
C LYS A 41 -21.06 2.84 16.24
N ALA A 42 -22.30 2.59 16.66
CA ALA A 42 -23.04 3.52 17.53
C ALA A 42 -22.30 3.76 18.86
N VAL A 43 -21.77 2.71 19.49
CA VAL A 43 -20.99 2.82 20.72
C VAL A 43 -19.75 3.72 20.52
N TRP A 44 -18.98 3.49 19.45
CA TRP A 44 -17.82 4.34 19.14
C TRP A 44 -18.18 5.81 18.95
N ILE A 45 -19.28 6.09 18.23
CA ILE A 45 -19.76 7.45 18.02
C ILE A 45 -20.11 8.11 19.35
N VAL A 46 -20.84 7.43 20.23
CA VAL A 46 -21.20 7.98 21.56
C VAL A 46 -19.94 8.29 22.39
N PHE A 47 -18.99 7.36 22.46
CA PHE A 47 -17.75 7.57 23.20
C PHE A 47 -16.90 8.72 22.61
N LEU A 48 -16.90 8.92 21.29
CA LEU A 48 -16.23 10.05 20.65
C LEU A 48 -16.80 11.40 21.09
N PHE A 49 -18.10 11.50 21.38
CA PHE A 49 -18.68 12.74 21.89
C PHE A 49 -18.40 12.97 23.38
N VAL A 50 -18.40 11.91 24.20
CA VAL A 50 -18.25 12.04 25.67
C VAL A 50 -16.78 12.17 26.07
N LEU A 51 -15.89 11.35 25.48
CA LEU A 51 -14.46 11.30 25.80
C LEU A 51 -13.62 11.32 24.51
N PRO A 52 -13.63 12.41 23.73
CA PRO A 52 -13.05 12.44 22.39
C PRO A 52 -11.57 12.08 22.31
N LEU A 53 -10.73 12.69 23.15
CA LEU A 53 -9.28 12.44 23.14
C LEU A 53 -8.94 11.00 23.50
N LEU A 54 -9.55 10.46 24.57
CA LEU A 54 -9.30 9.09 24.99
C LEU A 54 -9.85 8.10 23.97
N THR A 55 -11.08 8.32 23.50
CA THR A 55 -11.74 7.42 22.54
C THR A 55 -11.00 7.38 21.22
N SER A 56 -10.52 8.52 20.72
CA SER A 56 -9.74 8.56 19.48
C SER A 56 -8.42 7.79 19.60
N LEU A 57 -7.70 7.90 20.73
CA LEU A 57 -6.50 7.11 20.98
C LEU A 57 -6.79 5.61 21.05
N VAL A 58 -7.81 5.21 21.82
CA VAL A 58 -8.21 3.79 21.92
C VAL A 58 -8.64 3.26 20.55
N TYR A 59 -9.40 4.04 19.77
CA TYR A 59 -9.80 3.68 18.42
C TYR A 59 -8.58 3.41 17.52
N LEU A 60 -7.60 4.32 17.51
CA LEU A 60 -6.37 4.16 16.73
C LEU A 60 -5.57 2.92 17.15
N ILE A 61 -5.51 2.59 18.44
CA ILE A 61 -4.80 1.40 18.93
C ILE A 61 -5.52 0.12 18.50
N VAL A 62 -6.84 0.07 18.68
CA VAL A 62 -7.65 -1.13 18.43
C VAL A 62 -7.83 -1.38 16.93
N ARG A 63 -8.02 -0.32 16.13
CA ARG A 63 -8.33 -0.42 14.68
C ARG A 63 -7.23 0.07 13.75
N GLY A 64 -6.15 0.66 14.25
CA GLY A 64 -5.04 1.15 13.43
C GLY A 64 -4.28 0.05 12.68
N LYS A 65 -4.36 -1.20 13.15
CA LYS A 65 -3.71 -2.36 12.50
C LYS A 65 -4.17 -2.58 11.05
N GLY A 66 -5.41 -2.25 10.74
CA GLY A 66 -5.94 -2.37 9.38
C GLY A 66 -5.24 -1.46 8.36
N MET A 67 -4.50 -0.42 8.77
CA MET A 67 -3.71 0.39 7.83
C MET A 67 -2.41 -0.28 7.41
N ALA A 68 -1.71 -0.91 8.36
CA ALA A 68 -0.44 -1.59 8.07
C ALA A 68 -0.65 -2.84 7.19
N GLU A 69 -1.71 -3.61 7.45
CA GLU A 69 -2.04 -4.78 6.64
C GLU A 69 -2.47 -4.40 5.22
N ARG A 70 -3.29 -3.34 5.04
CA ARG A 70 -3.69 -2.87 3.71
C ARG A 70 -2.52 -2.32 2.91
N GLN A 71 -1.57 -1.63 3.55
CA GLN A 71 -0.35 -1.17 2.88
C GLN A 71 0.55 -2.33 2.47
N ALA A 72 0.67 -3.36 3.32
CA ALA A 72 1.39 -4.58 2.97
C ALA A 72 0.72 -5.34 1.82
N THR A 73 -0.61 -5.44 1.80
CA THR A 73 -1.36 -6.06 0.71
C THR A 73 -1.22 -5.27 -0.59
N ALA A 74 -1.36 -3.94 -0.56
CA ALA A 74 -1.20 -3.10 -1.75
C ALA A 74 0.22 -3.16 -2.33
N VAL A 75 1.25 -3.23 -1.47
CA VAL A 75 2.64 -3.44 -1.90
C VAL A 75 2.82 -4.83 -2.52
N ARG A 76 2.21 -5.87 -1.93
CA ARG A 76 2.24 -7.23 -2.50
C ARG A 76 1.54 -7.30 -3.85
N GLU A 77 0.34 -6.72 -3.97
CA GLU A 77 -0.41 -6.67 -5.24
C GLU A 77 0.36 -5.91 -6.32
N ALA A 78 0.98 -4.77 -5.98
CA ALA A 78 1.84 -4.03 -6.90
C ALA A 78 3.08 -4.84 -7.31
N GLN A 79 3.72 -5.56 -6.38
CA GLN A 79 4.84 -6.46 -6.70
C GLN A 79 4.41 -7.61 -7.59
N THR A 80 3.24 -8.22 -7.35
CA THR A 80 2.70 -9.29 -8.19
C THR A 80 2.42 -8.79 -9.60
N ALA A 81 1.75 -7.64 -9.75
CA ALA A 81 1.48 -7.03 -11.06
C ALA A 81 2.77 -6.67 -11.81
N GLN A 82 3.79 -6.16 -11.10
CA GLN A 82 5.11 -5.87 -11.67
C GLN A 82 5.82 -7.15 -12.14
N GLN A 83 5.79 -8.22 -11.35
CA GLN A 83 6.39 -9.51 -11.71
C GLN A 83 5.68 -10.14 -12.91
N GLU A 84 4.37 -10.01 -12.99
CA GLU A 84 3.55 -10.50 -14.10
C GLU A 84 3.88 -9.74 -15.40
N TYR A 85 3.96 -8.40 -15.34
CA TYR A 85 4.45 -7.57 -16.44
C TYR A 85 5.87 -7.94 -16.87
N ILE A 86 6.80 -8.14 -15.92
CA ILE A 86 8.17 -8.56 -16.24
C ILE A 86 8.18 -9.95 -16.88
N ARG A 87 7.37 -10.91 -16.42
CA ARG A 87 7.28 -12.24 -17.06
C ARG A 87 6.74 -12.14 -18.49
N GLU A 88 5.70 -11.35 -18.69
CA GLU A 88 5.10 -11.14 -20.02
C GLU A 88 6.07 -10.42 -20.98
N THR A 89 6.82 -9.43 -20.49
CA THR A 89 7.74 -8.67 -21.33
C THR A 89 9.11 -9.35 -21.51
N ALA A 90 9.63 -10.02 -20.48
CA ALA A 90 10.92 -10.73 -20.52
C ALA A 90 10.84 -12.05 -21.31
N GLY A 91 9.69 -12.73 -21.32
CA GLY A 91 9.44 -13.85 -22.23
C GLY A 91 9.50 -13.46 -23.71
N THR A 92 9.45 -12.17 -24.01
CA THR A 92 9.30 -11.64 -25.37
C THR A 92 10.53 -10.86 -25.85
N SER A 93 11.53 -10.58 -24.99
CA SER A 93 12.70 -9.80 -25.44
C SER A 93 13.72 -10.71 -26.16
N PRO A 94 14.08 -10.41 -27.43
CA PRO A 94 15.09 -11.14 -28.19
C PRO A 94 16.41 -11.33 -27.43
N ALA A 95 16.85 -10.30 -26.70
CA ALA A 95 18.10 -10.30 -25.97
C ALA A 95 18.11 -11.30 -24.80
N ALA A 96 16.99 -11.44 -24.08
CA ALA A 96 16.87 -12.42 -22.99
C ALA A 96 16.88 -13.86 -23.52
N GLN A 97 16.17 -14.13 -24.62
CA GLN A 97 16.15 -15.46 -25.25
C GLN A 97 17.55 -15.87 -25.76
N ILE A 98 18.33 -14.92 -26.29
CA ILE A 98 19.71 -15.17 -26.72
C ILE A 98 20.64 -15.42 -25.52
N ALA A 99 20.45 -14.69 -24.41
CA ALA A 99 21.24 -14.87 -23.20
C ALA A 99 20.99 -16.23 -22.53
N ASP A 100 19.75 -16.70 -22.48
CA ASP A 100 19.41 -18.03 -21.96
C ASP A 100 19.93 -19.15 -22.89
N ALA A 101 19.82 -18.97 -24.21
CA ALA A 101 20.39 -19.91 -25.17
C ALA A 101 21.93 -20.01 -25.04
N ARG A 102 22.61 -18.92 -24.69
CA ARG A 102 24.06 -18.92 -24.43
C ARG A 102 24.42 -19.76 -23.21
N LYS A 103 23.66 -19.66 -22.12
CA LYS A 103 23.88 -20.50 -20.93
C LYS A 103 23.76 -21.99 -21.25
N LEU A 104 22.74 -22.37 -22.03
CA LEU A 104 22.55 -23.77 -22.44
C LEU A 104 23.72 -24.30 -23.29
N LEU A 105 24.37 -23.44 -24.08
CA LEU A 105 25.56 -23.79 -24.86
C LEU A 105 26.79 -23.97 -23.95
N GLU A 106 26.97 -23.07 -22.99
CA GLU A 106 28.07 -23.12 -22.01
C GLU A 106 27.94 -24.33 -21.08
N ASP A 107 26.71 -24.71 -20.73
CA ASP A 107 26.38 -25.92 -19.97
C ASP A 107 26.50 -27.21 -20.83
N GLY A 108 26.78 -27.08 -22.13
CA GLY A 108 26.87 -28.20 -23.07
C GLY A 108 25.55 -28.91 -23.34
N THR A 109 24.42 -28.31 -22.96
CA THR A 109 23.07 -28.86 -23.17
C THR A 109 22.64 -28.75 -24.64
N ILE A 110 23.15 -27.74 -25.35
CA ILE A 110 22.92 -27.55 -26.79
C ILE A 110 24.24 -27.36 -27.53
N SER A 111 24.25 -27.70 -28.81
CA SER A 111 25.37 -27.48 -29.72
C SER A 111 25.42 -26.04 -30.24
N GLN A 112 26.59 -25.61 -30.75
CA GLN A 112 26.77 -24.29 -31.37
C GLN A 112 25.75 -24.03 -32.50
N THR A 113 25.46 -25.06 -33.30
CA THR A 113 24.49 -24.98 -34.41
C THR A 113 23.06 -24.77 -33.93
N GLU A 114 22.69 -25.35 -32.78
CA GLU A 114 21.38 -25.15 -32.16
C GLU A 114 21.25 -23.76 -31.53
N PHE A 115 22.33 -23.27 -30.90
CA PHE A 115 22.40 -21.90 -30.41
C PHE A 115 22.19 -20.87 -31.54
N ASP A 116 22.87 -21.04 -32.67
CA ASP A 116 22.76 -20.10 -33.80
C ASP A 116 21.35 -20.07 -34.39
N ARG A 117 20.64 -21.22 -34.42
CA ARG A 117 19.23 -21.30 -34.82
C ARG A 117 18.30 -20.57 -33.85
N LEU A 118 18.51 -20.74 -32.55
CA LEU A 118 17.71 -20.06 -31.51
C LEU A 118 17.95 -18.54 -31.55
N LYS A 119 19.21 -18.11 -31.73
CA LYS A 119 19.57 -16.69 -31.91
C LYS A 119 18.91 -16.09 -33.14
N ALA A 120 18.94 -16.78 -34.28
CA ALA A 120 18.30 -16.31 -35.50
C ALA A 120 16.78 -16.16 -35.33
N LYS A 121 16.14 -17.11 -34.64
CA LYS A 121 14.70 -17.08 -34.35
C LYS A 121 14.30 -15.97 -33.37
N ALA A 122 15.17 -15.65 -32.40
CA ALA A 122 14.91 -14.56 -31.46
C ALA A 122 15.06 -13.18 -32.13
N LEU A 123 15.89 -13.05 -33.18
CA LEU A 123 16.15 -11.80 -33.90
C LEU A 123 15.22 -11.56 -35.11
N SER A 124 14.37 -12.53 -35.47
CA SER A 124 13.39 -12.43 -36.56
C SER A 124 12.06 -11.90 -36.08
#